data_AF-A0A8J9WR18-F1
#
_entry.id   AF-A0A8J9WR18-F1
#
_cell.length_a   1.000
_cell.length_b   1.000
_cell.length_c   1.000
_cell.angle_alpha   90.00
_cell.angle_beta   90.00
_cell.angle_gamma   90.00
#
_symmetry.space_group_name_H-M   'P 1'
#
loop_
_entity.id
_entity.type
_entity.pdbx_description
1 polymer ?
#
loop_
_entity_poly.entity_id
_entity_poly.type
_entity_poly.pdbx_seq_one_letter_code
_entity_poly.pdbx_strand_id
1 'polypeptide(L)'
;MIAVRTGVKQRKMKVAVMCRPCKGTKMQHCSVCQGKHFLEWSPFQGGVADMLVLCPLCGGYGEQKCFNCMGEGVVVPVRGPEWFVKEYR
;
A
#
# COMPACT_ATOMS: atom_id res chain seq x y z
N MET A 1 -6.65 -7.78 31.93
CA MET A 1 -6.92 -6.73 30.93
C MET A 1 -5.59 -6.20 30.41
N ILE A 2 -5.19 -6.57 29.19
CA ILE A 2 -3.88 -6.19 28.60
C ILE A 2 -4.02 -4.79 27.98
N ALA A 3 -3.68 -3.76 28.74
CA ALA A 3 -3.59 -2.37 28.29
C ALA A 3 -2.22 -2.03 27.67
N VAL A 4 -1.65 -2.93 26.85
CA VAL A 4 -0.30 -2.75 26.28
C VAL A 4 -0.32 -2.16 24.86
N ARG A 5 -1.46 -2.12 24.19
CA ARG A 5 -1.54 -1.69 22.77
C ARG A 5 -1.67 -0.17 22.57
N THR A 6 -2.23 0.56 23.53
CA THR A 6 -2.51 2.01 23.39
C THR A 6 -1.24 2.86 23.50
N GLY A 7 -0.33 2.53 24.43
CA GLY A 7 0.90 3.31 24.63
C GLY A 7 1.89 3.27 23.46
N VAL A 8 1.97 2.14 22.74
CA VAL A 8 2.83 1.99 21.56
C VAL A 8 2.32 2.85 20.39
N LYS A 9 1.00 2.90 20.19
CA LYS A 9 0.39 3.72 19.13
C LYS A 9 0.62 5.22 19.36
N GLN A 10 0.50 5.68 20.61
CA GLN A 10 0.73 7.08 20.99
C GLN A 10 2.20 7.51 20.88
N ARG A 11 3.16 6.66 21.26
CA ARG A 11 4.60 6.98 21.09
C ARG A 11 5.02 7.05 19.62
N LYS A 12 4.47 6.18 18.76
CA LYS A 12 4.72 6.21 17.30
C LYS A 12 4.34 7.56 16.68
N MET A 13 3.24 8.18 17.11
CA MET A 13 2.78 9.47 16.55
C MET A 13 3.71 10.65 16.85
N LYS A 14 4.51 10.62 17.92
CA LYS A 14 5.43 11.72 18.26
C LYS A 14 6.61 11.88 17.28
N VAL A 15 6.92 10.84 16.51
CA VAL A 15 8.05 10.82 15.55
C VAL A 15 7.59 10.47 14.13
N ALA A 16 6.34 10.09 13.96
CA ALA A 16 5.81 9.72 12.66
C ALA A 16 5.66 10.95 11.76
N VAL A 17 6.07 10.80 10.51
CA VAL A 17 5.85 11.80 9.46
C VAL A 17 4.74 11.32 8.54
N MET A 18 4.03 12.26 7.91
CA MET A 18 3.00 11.93 6.93
C MET A 18 3.60 11.07 5.80
N CYS A 19 2.89 10.00 5.44
CA CYS A 19 3.28 9.17 4.30
C CYS A 19 3.15 10.01 3.02
N ARG A 20 4.29 10.35 2.40
CA ARG A 20 4.31 11.18 1.18
C ARG A 20 3.60 10.50 0.00
N PRO A 21 3.80 9.20 -0.28
CA PRO A 21 3.17 8.53 -1.41
C PRO A 21 1.63 8.59 -1.42
N CYS A 22 0.97 8.45 -0.26
CA CYS A 22 -0.50 8.56 -0.18
C CYS A 22 -0.97 9.91 0.35
N LYS A 23 -0.07 10.83 0.71
CA LYS A 23 -0.39 12.13 1.32
C LYS A 23 -1.33 12.00 2.53
N GLY A 24 -1.17 10.93 3.32
CA GLY A 24 -2.01 10.66 4.50
C GLY A 24 -3.39 10.04 4.21
N THR A 25 -3.79 9.86 2.94
CA THR A 25 -5.10 9.29 2.57
C THR A 25 -5.23 7.79 2.84
N LYS A 26 -4.12 7.10 3.10
CA LYS A 26 -4.02 5.66 3.41
C LYS A 26 -4.32 4.72 2.24
N MET A 27 -4.86 5.24 1.15
CA MET A 27 -5.16 4.50 -0.08
C MET A 27 -4.32 5.03 -1.24
N GLN A 28 -4.19 4.21 -2.28
CA GLN A 28 -3.61 4.57 -3.57
C GLN A 28 -4.39 3.82 -4.66
N HIS A 29 -4.34 4.30 -5.91
CA HIS A 29 -4.80 3.50 -7.04
C HIS A 29 -4.14 2.13 -7.01
N CYS A 30 -4.92 1.11 -7.36
CA CYS A 30 -4.39 -0.24 -7.40
C CYS A 30 -3.23 -0.31 -8.40
N SER A 31 -2.04 -0.74 -7.95
CA SER A 31 -0.85 -0.78 -8.81
C SER A 31 -0.95 -1.83 -9.91
N VAL A 32 -1.88 -2.78 -9.78
CA VAL A 32 -2.08 -3.88 -10.74
C VAL A 32 -3.13 -3.52 -11.79
N CYS A 33 -4.37 -3.17 -11.38
CA CYS A 33 -5.42 -2.81 -12.35
C CYS A 33 -5.48 -1.32 -12.68
N GLN A 34 -4.66 -0.48 -12.04
CA GLN A 34 -4.59 0.97 -12.29
C GLN A 34 -5.94 1.68 -12.17
N GLY A 35 -6.81 1.21 -11.27
CA GLY A 35 -8.17 1.76 -11.12
C GLY A 35 -9.22 1.18 -12.07
N LYS A 36 -8.87 0.23 -12.95
CA LYS A 36 -9.83 -0.40 -13.88
C LYS A 36 -10.72 -1.47 -13.25
N HIS A 37 -10.51 -1.81 -11.98
CA HIS A 37 -11.24 -2.83 -11.21
C HIS A 37 -11.08 -4.28 -11.70
N PHE A 38 -10.81 -4.49 -12.99
CA PHE A 38 -10.65 -5.78 -13.65
C PHE A 38 -9.32 -5.84 -14.41
N LEU A 39 -8.91 -7.05 -14.75
CA LEU A 39 -7.76 -7.33 -15.62
C LEU A 39 -8.23 -8.16 -16.81
N GLU A 40 -7.67 -7.88 -17.98
CA GLU A 40 -7.74 -8.77 -19.13
C GLU A 40 -6.68 -9.85 -18.93
N TRP A 41 -7.12 -11.10 -18.87
CA TRP A 41 -6.23 -12.23 -18.67
C TRP A 41 -6.70 -13.44 -19.47
N SER A 42 -5.74 -14.19 -20.02
CA SER A 42 -6.00 -15.45 -20.70
C SER A 42 -5.00 -16.52 -20.23
N PRO A 43 -5.46 -17.76 -19.97
CA PRO A 43 -4.58 -18.88 -19.67
C PRO A 43 -3.77 -19.35 -20.88
N PHE A 44 -4.19 -19.00 -22.11
CA PHE A 44 -3.53 -19.40 -23.34
C PHE A 44 -2.70 -18.23 -23.88
N GLN A 45 -1.39 -18.45 -24.05
CA GLN A 45 -0.56 -17.52 -24.83
C GLN A 45 -1.04 -17.54 -26.28
N GLY A 46 -1.65 -16.45 -26.74
CA GLY A 46 -2.20 -16.35 -28.10
C GLY A 46 -3.60 -15.75 -28.20
N GLY A 47 -4.24 -15.33 -27.09
CA GLY A 47 -5.37 -14.40 -27.12
C GLY A 47 -6.67 -14.94 -27.74
N VAL A 48 -6.87 -16.26 -27.73
CA VAL A 48 -8.08 -16.88 -28.33
C VAL A 48 -9.34 -16.51 -27.53
N ALA A 49 -9.19 -16.14 -26.25
CA ALA A 49 -10.22 -15.51 -25.43
C ALA A 49 -9.54 -14.75 -24.27
N ASP A 50 -9.63 -13.42 -24.28
CA ASP A 50 -9.32 -12.61 -23.09
C ASP A 50 -10.55 -12.58 -22.20
N MET A 51 -10.40 -13.02 -20.95
CA MET A 51 -11.45 -12.93 -19.95
C MET A 51 -11.20 -11.72 -19.05
N LEU A 52 -12.26 -10.98 -18.76
CA LEU A 52 -12.23 -9.97 -17.71
C LEU A 52 -12.38 -10.65 -16.36
N VAL A 53 -11.33 -10.59 -15.56
CA VAL A 53 -11.33 -11.11 -14.19
C VAL A 53 -11.25 -9.95 -13.20
N LEU A 54 -11.92 -10.10 -12.05
CA LEU A 54 -11.77 -9.14 -10.95
C LEU A 54 -10.31 -9.01 -10.56
N CYS A 55 -9.84 -7.79 -10.35
CA CYS A 55 -8.46 -7.56 -9.93
C CYS A 55 -8.22 -8.27 -8.59
N PRO A 56 -7.27 -9.23 -8.52
CA PRO A 56 -7.06 -10.02 -7.31
C PRO A 56 -6.44 -9.21 -6.18
N LEU A 57 -5.74 -8.12 -6.51
CA LEU A 57 -5.06 -7.29 -5.51
C LEU A 57 -6.03 -6.36 -4.77
N CYS A 58 -6.90 -5.68 -5.50
CA CYS A 58 -7.88 -4.77 -4.90
C CYS A 58 -9.27 -5.39 -4.78
N GLY A 59 -9.47 -6.67 -5.13
CA GLY A 59 -10.79 -7.32 -5.09
C GLY A 59 -11.88 -6.58 -5.88
N GLY A 60 -11.52 -5.85 -6.93
CA GLY A 60 -12.46 -5.02 -7.69
C GLY A 60 -12.74 -3.62 -7.13
N TYR A 61 -12.08 -3.16 -6.06
CA TYR A 61 -12.30 -1.80 -5.53
C TYR A 61 -11.59 -0.67 -6.31
N GLY A 62 -10.64 -0.99 -7.20
CA GLY A 62 -9.88 -0.01 -7.98
C GLY A 62 -8.80 0.75 -7.18
N GLU A 63 -8.91 0.74 -5.86
CA GLU A 63 -7.93 1.28 -4.92
C GLU A 63 -7.38 0.19 -4.00
N GLN A 64 -6.18 0.40 -3.48
CA GLN A 64 -5.53 -0.49 -2.54
C GLN A 64 -4.96 0.31 -1.36
N LYS A 65 -4.74 -0.36 -0.23
CA LYS A 65 -4.01 0.26 0.89
C LYS A 65 -2.62 0.68 0.41
N CYS A 66 -2.20 1.87 0.78
CA CYS A 66 -0.86 2.36 0.49
C CYS A 66 0.18 1.41 1.09
N PHE A 67 1.00 0.76 0.27
CA PHE A 67 2.01 -0.18 0.73
C PHE A 67 3.11 0.48 1.55
N ASN A 68 3.35 1.77 1.35
CA ASN A 68 4.38 2.49 2.10
C ASN A 68 4.01 2.73 3.57
N CYS A 69 2.73 2.92 3.88
CA CYS A 69 2.27 3.10 5.26
C CYS A 69 1.36 1.98 5.76
N MET A 70 1.12 0.95 4.95
CA MET A 70 0.20 -0.16 5.24
C MET A 70 -1.17 0.29 5.75
N GLY A 71 -1.68 1.42 5.23
CA GLY A 71 -2.95 2.01 5.64
C GLY A 71 -2.93 2.86 6.91
N GLU A 72 -1.77 3.16 7.52
CA GLU A 72 -1.68 4.04 8.70
C GLU A 72 -1.70 5.54 8.32
N GLY A 73 -1.27 5.89 7.10
CA GLY A 73 -1.21 7.28 6.61
C GLY A 73 0.03 8.05 7.08
N VAL A 74 0.80 7.45 7.98
CA VAL A 74 2.05 7.98 8.50
C VAL A 74 3.11 6.89 8.49
N VAL A 75 4.39 7.28 8.44
CA VAL A 75 5.54 6.38 8.55
C VAL A 75 6.47 6.88 9.65
N VAL A 76 7.10 5.96 10.38
CA VAL A 76 8.16 6.33 11.31
C VAL A 76 9.48 6.25 10.53
N PRO A 77 10.21 7.37 10.34
CA PRO A 77 11.49 7.32 9.66
C PRO A 77 12.45 6.48 10.48
N VAL A 78 13.00 5.43 9.88
CA VAL A 78 14.03 4.62 10.52
C VAL A 78 15.29 5.48 10.61
N ARG A 79 15.80 5.72 11.83
CA ARG A 79 17.13 6.30 12.01
C ARG A 79 18.15 5.20 11.74
N GLY A 80 18.57 5.09 10.47
CA GLY A 80 19.71 4.28 10.05
C GLY A 80 20.90 5.17 9.68
N PRO A 81 22.13 4.62 9.61
CA PRO A 81 23.28 5.33 9.05
C PRO A 81 22.97 5.80 7.62
N GLU A 82 23.57 6.91 7.18
CA GLU A 82 23.20 7.66 5.97
C GLU A 82 23.19 6.81 4.68
N TRP A 83 24.06 5.79 4.59
CA TRP A 83 24.10 4.85 3.47
C TRP A 83 22.82 4.00 3.35
N PHE A 84 22.14 3.70 4.47
CA PHE A 84 20.93 2.88 4.50
C PHE A 84 19.68 3.65 4.05
N VAL A 85 19.71 4.99 4.13
CA VAL A 85 18.54 5.85 3.87
C VAL A 85 18.36 6.17 2.38
N LYS A 86 19.43 6.06 1.56
CA LYS A 86 19.39 6.43 0.13
C LYS A 86 18.68 5.41 -0.76
N GLU A 87 18.48 4.18 -0.29
CA GLU A 87 18.04 3.05 -1.13
C GLU A 87 16.51 2.81 -1.11
N TYR A 88 15.78 3.56 -0.28
CA TYR A 88 14.32 3.41 -0.11
C TYR A 88 13.54 4.71 -0.40
N ARG A 89 14.04 5.56 -1.31
CA ARG A 89 13.34 6.80 -1.72
C ARG A 89 12.78 6.71 -3.12
#